data_AF-A0A928P7I0-F1
#
_entry.id   AF-A0A928P7I0-F1
#
_cell.length_a   1.000
_cell.length_b   1.000
_cell.length_c   1.000
_cell.angle_alpha   90.00
_cell.angle_beta   90.00
_cell.angle_gamma   90.00
#
_symmetry.space_group_name_H-M   'P 1'
#
loop_
_entity.id
_entity.type
_entity.pdbx_description
1 polymer ?
#
loop_
_entity_poly.entity_id
_entity_poly.type
_entity_poly.pdbx_seq_one_letter_code
_entity_poly.pdbx_strand_id
1 'polypeptide(L)'
;MDFTLVLGLVIVAALGGLAYAAFNFFSVKKLEEGTDRMQEIASAIRVGANAFITYEYKIVAIVAAVVAVLLALVISWSSGIAFIIGATMSASAGWVGMKIATYANVRVTNTARTTKSLSDTLKVAFKGGSVMGLCVSGCALLGIFIVFIVFG
;
A
#
# COMPACT_ATOMS: atom_id res chain seq x y z
N MET A 1 27.20 -2.87 -16.96
CA MET A 1 26.15 -3.67 -16.30
C MET A 1 25.17 -4.08 -17.37
N ASP A 2 25.03 -5.37 -17.62
CA ASP A 2 24.12 -5.86 -18.66
C ASP A 2 22.69 -5.47 -18.31
N PHE A 3 21.94 -4.98 -19.29
CA PHE A 3 20.58 -4.46 -19.10
C PHE A 3 19.63 -5.48 -18.44
N THR A 4 19.83 -6.76 -18.74
CA THR A 4 19.12 -7.90 -18.14
C THR A 4 19.42 -8.07 -16.65
N LEU A 5 20.66 -7.80 -16.21
CA LEU A 5 21.04 -7.84 -14.79
C LEU A 5 20.38 -6.71 -14.01
N VAL A 6 20.25 -5.51 -14.60
CA VAL A 6 19.55 -4.37 -13.99
C VAL A 6 18.08 -4.71 -13.75
N LEU A 7 17.41 -5.25 -14.77
CA LEU A 7 16.00 -5.67 -14.67
C LEU A 7 15.78 -6.76 -13.61
N GLY A 8 16.70 -7.72 -13.53
CA GLY A 8 16.69 -8.75 -12.49
C GLY A 8 16.83 -8.16 -11.07
N LEU A 9 17.71 -7.17 -10.89
CA LEU A 9 17.86 -6.49 -9.59
C LEU A 9 16.60 -5.68 -9.21
N VAL A 10 15.99 -4.99 -10.17
CA VAL A 10 14.76 -4.22 -9.93
C VAL A 10 13.62 -5.12 -9.45
N ILE A 11 13.41 -6.26 -10.09
CA ILE A 11 12.31 -7.16 -9.70
C ILE A 11 12.58 -7.80 -8.34
N VAL A 12 13.82 -8.20 -8.06
CA VAL A 12 14.20 -8.75 -6.75
C VAL A 12 14.02 -7.70 -5.65
N ALA A 13 14.41 -6.44 -5.90
CA ALA A 13 14.20 -5.34 -4.96
C ALA A 13 12.72 -5.04 -4.73
N ALA A 14 11.90 -5.02 -5.79
CA ALA A 14 10.47 -4.78 -5.68
C ALA A 14 9.75 -5.89 -4.90
N LEU A 15 10.01 -7.15 -5.23
CA LEU A 15 9.45 -8.31 -4.53
C LEU A 15 9.96 -8.40 -3.09
N GLY A 16 11.24 -8.15 -2.85
CA GLY A 16 11.82 -8.10 -1.51
C GLY A 16 11.19 -6.99 -0.65
N GLY A 17 10.97 -5.81 -1.23
CA GLY A 17 10.27 -4.71 -0.58
C GLY A 17 8.84 -5.08 -0.19
N LEU A 18 8.06 -5.67 -1.10
CA LEU A 18 6.70 -6.13 -0.83
C LEU A 18 6.64 -7.27 0.20
N ALA A 19 7.58 -8.21 0.14
CA ALA A 19 7.70 -9.27 1.13
C ALA A 19 7.99 -8.70 2.53
N TYR A 20 8.89 -7.72 2.63
CA TYR A 20 9.19 -7.05 3.89
C TYR A 20 8.02 -6.18 4.39
N ALA A 21 7.27 -5.56 3.47
CA ALA A 21 6.02 -4.86 3.80
C ALA A 21 5.00 -5.83 4.40
N ALA A 22 4.80 -7.00 3.79
CA ALA A 22 3.92 -8.04 4.31
C ALA A 22 4.39 -8.52 5.69
N PHE A 23 5.69 -8.78 5.86
CA PHE A 23 6.27 -9.16 7.15
C PHE A 23 5.99 -8.12 8.24
N ASN A 24 6.20 -6.83 7.96
CA ASN A 24 5.90 -5.75 8.91
C ASN A 24 4.40 -5.62 9.18
N PHE A 25 3.55 -5.78 8.18
CA PHE A 25 2.10 -5.77 8.33
C PHE A 25 1.64 -6.84 9.32
N PHE A 26 2.07 -8.09 9.13
CA PHE A 26 1.72 -9.19 10.03
C PHE A 26 2.35 -9.02 11.41
N SER A 27 3.59 -8.50 11.47
CA SER A 27 4.26 -8.23 12.75
C SER A 27 3.52 -7.21 13.59
N VAL A 28 3.03 -6.12 12.98
CA VAL A 28 2.19 -5.14 13.68
C VAL A 28 0.86 -5.77 14.04
N LYS A 29 0.19 -6.46 13.11
CA LYS A 29 -1.14 -7.07 13.35
C LYS A 29 -1.15 -8.05 14.53
N LYS A 30 -0.05 -8.74 14.81
CA LYS A 30 0.11 -9.64 15.96
C LYS A 30 0.13 -8.93 17.32
N LEU A 31 0.40 -7.63 17.37
CA LEU A 31 0.37 -6.87 18.62
C LEU A 31 -1.06 -6.71 19.14
N GLU A 32 -1.19 -6.67 20.46
CA GLU A 32 -2.47 -6.50 21.14
C GLU A 32 -3.08 -5.11 20.93
N GLU A 33 -4.39 -5.07 20.74
CA GLU A 33 -5.15 -3.83 20.53
C GLU A 33 -5.49 -3.11 21.85
N GLY A 34 -5.14 -3.69 22.99
CA GLY A 34 -5.33 -3.09 24.31
C GLY A 34 -6.73 -3.32 24.86
N THR A 35 -7.25 -2.33 25.60
CA THR A 35 -8.52 -2.43 26.33
C THR A 35 -9.75 -2.53 25.41
N ASP A 36 -10.87 -3.01 25.94
CA ASP A 36 -12.14 -3.10 25.22
C ASP A 36 -12.56 -1.74 24.62
N ARG A 37 -12.41 -0.65 25.37
CA ARG A 37 -12.73 0.70 24.88
C ARG A 37 -11.85 1.12 23.69
N MET A 38 -10.57 0.72 23.69
CA MET A 38 -9.67 0.99 22.58
C MET A 38 -10.04 0.18 21.33
N GLN A 39 -10.43 -1.09 21.53
CA GLN A 39 -10.87 -1.96 20.45
C GLN A 39 -12.19 -1.48 19.82
N GLU A 40 -13.13 -1.00 20.63
CA GLU A 40 -14.39 -0.41 20.17
C GLU A 40 -14.15 0.80 19.25
N ILE A 41 -13.31 1.74 19.70
CA ILE A 41 -12.95 2.94 18.90
C ILE A 41 -12.21 2.53 17.63
N ALA A 42 -11.24 1.61 17.72
CA ALA A 42 -10.49 1.14 16.57
C ALA A 42 -11.39 0.44 15.54
N SER A 43 -12.40 -0.30 16.00
CA SER A 43 -13.41 -0.93 15.14
C SER A 43 -14.22 0.12 14.39
N ALA A 44 -14.72 1.16 15.08
CA ALA A 44 -15.46 2.25 14.45
C ALA A 44 -14.62 2.97 13.37
N ILE A 45 -13.34 3.24 13.65
CA ILE A 45 -12.40 3.83 12.68
C ILE A 45 -12.23 2.90 11.47
N ARG A 46 -12.03 1.59 11.68
CA ARG A 46 -11.87 0.62 10.58
C ARG A 46 -13.11 0.56 9.71
N VAL A 47 -14.31 0.55 10.32
CA VAL A 47 -15.58 0.54 9.56
C VAL A 47 -15.69 1.80 8.71
N GLY A 48 -15.46 2.98 9.29
CA GLY A 48 -15.51 4.25 8.57
C GLY A 48 -14.48 4.33 7.44
N ALA A 49 -13.24 3.95 7.70
CA ALA A 49 -12.18 3.92 6.69
C ALA A 49 -12.50 2.96 5.53
N ASN A 50 -13.03 1.77 5.83
CA ASN A 50 -13.44 0.82 4.81
C ASN A 50 -14.61 1.34 3.98
N ALA A 51 -15.60 1.98 4.60
CA ALA A 51 -16.71 2.59 3.89
C ALA A 51 -16.23 3.70 2.95
N PHE A 52 -15.32 4.55 3.44
CA PHE A 52 -14.72 5.63 2.67
C PHE A 52 -13.93 5.10 1.46
N ILE A 53 -12.97 4.21 1.66
CA ILE A 53 -12.11 3.73 0.55
C ILE A 53 -12.90 2.94 -0.50
N THR A 54 -13.93 2.18 -0.09
CA THR A 54 -14.79 1.48 -1.04
C THR A 54 -15.58 2.46 -1.90
N TYR A 55 -16.11 3.54 -1.30
CA TYR A 55 -16.82 4.57 -2.05
C TYR A 55 -15.88 5.36 -2.96
N GLU A 56 -14.75 5.82 -2.43
CA GLU A 56 -13.72 6.54 -3.18
C GLU A 56 -13.26 5.72 -4.40
N TYR A 57 -12.90 4.45 -4.19
CA TYR A 57 -12.39 3.60 -5.27
C TYR A 57 -13.45 3.32 -6.34
N LYS A 58 -14.74 3.28 -5.98
CA LYS A 58 -15.81 3.15 -6.96
C LYS A 58 -15.86 4.35 -7.89
N ILE A 59 -15.73 5.56 -7.35
CA ILE A 59 -15.71 6.80 -8.15
C ILE A 59 -14.41 6.91 -8.95
N VAL A 60 -13.27 6.65 -8.32
CA VAL A 60 -11.95 6.69 -8.96
C VAL A 60 -11.87 5.68 -10.12
N ALA A 61 -12.44 4.49 -9.98
CA ALA A 61 -12.47 3.49 -11.05
C ALA A 61 -13.21 3.99 -12.30
N ILE A 62 -14.33 4.71 -12.13
CA ILE A 62 -15.08 5.30 -13.25
C ILE A 62 -14.24 6.37 -13.94
N VAL A 63 -13.64 7.28 -13.16
CA VAL A 63 -12.79 8.35 -13.72
C VAL A 63 -11.56 7.76 -14.43
N ALA A 64 -10.91 6.77 -13.82
CA ALA A 64 -9.76 6.08 -14.40
C ALA A 64 -10.12 5.37 -15.71
N ALA A 65 -11.28 4.74 -15.81
CA ALA A 65 -11.74 4.11 -17.04
C ALA A 65 -11.94 5.14 -18.17
N VAL A 66 -12.57 6.29 -17.87
CA VAL A 66 -12.74 7.37 -18.85
C VAL A 66 -11.39 7.90 -19.32
N VAL A 67 -10.46 8.18 -18.40
CA VAL A 67 -9.12 8.65 -18.73
C VAL A 67 -8.35 7.62 -19.57
N ALA A 68 -8.44 6.33 -19.23
CA ALA A 68 -7.79 5.26 -19.98
C ALA A 68 -8.29 5.18 -21.44
N VAL A 69 -9.60 5.31 -21.66
CA VAL A 69 -10.18 5.34 -23.01
C VAL A 69 -9.71 6.57 -23.78
N LEU A 70 -9.68 7.74 -23.14
CA LEU A 70 -9.19 8.96 -23.78
C LEU A 70 -7.71 8.83 -24.18
N LEU A 71 -6.86 8.28 -23.30
CA LEU A 71 -5.45 8.03 -23.61
C LEU A 71 -5.27 7.03 -24.75
N ALA A 72 -6.10 5.98 -24.78
CA ALA A 72 -6.06 4.96 -25.82
C ALA A 72 -6.41 5.51 -27.22
N LEU A 73 -7.35 6.47 -27.29
CA LEU A 73 -7.83 7.06 -28.54
C LEU A 73 -6.97 8.24 -29.02
N VAL A 74 -6.50 9.10 -28.10
CA VAL A 74 -5.81 10.35 -28.43
C VAL A 74 -4.31 10.14 -28.62
N ILE A 75 -3.68 9.26 -27.82
CA ILE A 75 -2.23 9.04 -27.85
C ILE A 75 -1.92 7.69 -28.50
N SER A 76 -2.24 6.60 -27.82
CA SER A 76 -2.02 5.24 -28.31
C SER A 76 -2.69 4.23 -27.38
N TRP A 77 -3.11 3.08 -27.94
CA TRP A 77 -3.69 1.99 -27.16
C TRP A 77 -2.77 1.52 -26.02
N SER A 78 -1.45 1.54 -26.24
CA SER A 78 -0.41 1.21 -25.28
C SER A 78 -0.36 2.18 -24.09
N SER A 79 -0.54 3.49 -24.32
CA SER A 79 -0.64 4.48 -23.23
C SER A 79 -1.84 4.23 -22.31
N GLY A 80 -2.99 3.87 -22.88
CA GLY A 80 -4.19 3.54 -22.09
C GLY A 80 -4.01 2.32 -21.19
N ILE A 81 -3.36 1.27 -21.71
CA ILE A 81 -3.06 0.07 -20.92
C ILE A 81 -2.02 0.34 -19.83
N ALA A 82 -0.95 1.06 -20.15
CA ALA A 82 0.06 1.43 -19.16
C ALA A 82 -0.55 2.26 -18.01
N PHE A 83 -1.50 3.15 -18.32
CA PHE A 83 -2.25 3.89 -17.31
C PHE A 83 -3.06 2.99 -16.39
N ILE A 84 -3.80 2.00 -16.93
CA ILE A 84 -4.58 1.05 -16.11
C ILE A 84 -3.67 0.21 -15.21
N ILE A 85 -2.52 -0.24 -15.71
CA ILE A 85 -1.53 -0.96 -14.89
C ILE A 85 -1.05 -0.05 -13.75
N GLY A 86 -0.67 1.19 -14.04
CA GLY A 86 -0.23 2.15 -13.01
C GLY A 86 -1.33 2.45 -11.98
N ALA A 87 -2.56 2.70 -12.45
CA ALA A 87 -3.71 2.99 -11.60
C ALA A 87 -4.05 1.83 -10.67
N THR A 88 -4.02 0.59 -11.17
CA THR A 88 -4.29 -0.61 -10.35
C THR A 88 -3.17 -0.87 -9.33
N MET A 89 -1.90 -0.67 -9.70
CA MET A 89 -0.78 -0.76 -8.77
C MET A 89 -0.84 0.30 -7.66
N SER A 90 -1.18 1.55 -8.02
CA SER A 90 -1.37 2.64 -7.06
C SER A 90 -2.54 2.37 -6.10
N ALA A 91 -3.69 1.96 -6.64
CA ALA A 91 -4.87 1.61 -5.84
C ALA A 91 -4.58 0.46 -4.86
N SER A 92 -3.80 -0.54 -5.29
CA SER A 92 -3.39 -1.66 -4.43
C SER A 92 -2.53 -1.18 -3.25
N ALA A 93 -1.53 -0.34 -3.51
CA ALA A 93 -0.67 0.23 -2.47
C ALA A 93 -1.46 1.11 -1.49
N GLY A 94 -2.38 1.95 -1.99
CA GLY A 94 -3.24 2.80 -1.16
C GLY A 94 -4.16 1.98 -0.24
N TRP A 95 -4.72 0.88 -0.74
CA TRP A 95 -5.60 0.02 0.05
C TRP A 95 -4.85 -0.67 1.18
N VAL A 96 -3.66 -1.23 0.90
CA VAL A 96 -2.80 -1.83 1.93
C VAL A 96 -2.35 -0.78 2.96
N GLY A 97 -1.98 0.41 2.49
CA GLY A 97 -1.59 1.55 3.33
C GLY A 97 -2.69 1.96 4.33
N MET A 98 -3.93 2.09 3.85
CA MET A 98 -5.06 2.43 4.73
C MET A 98 -5.33 1.33 5.75
N LYS A 99 -5.27 0.05 5.33
CA LYS A 99 -5.44 -1.08 6.26
C LYS A 99 -4.39 -1.03 7.36
N ILE A 100 -3.11 -0.93 7.03
CA ILE A 100 -2.06 -0.94 8.07
C ILE A 100 -2.17 0.24 9.01
N ALA A 101 -2.51 1.45 8.52
CA ALA A 101 -2.71 2.62 9.37
C ALA A 101 -3.83 2.37 10.41
N THR A 102 -4.98 1.87 9.99
CA THR A 102 -6.11 1.59 10.90
C THR A 102 -5.84 0.46 11.89
N TYR A 103 -4.95 -0.49 11.56
CA TYR A 103 -4.50 -1.52 12.51
C TYR A 103 -3.40 -1.00 13.45
N ALA A 104 -2.46 -0.21 12.94
CA ALA A 104 -1.29 0.26 13.70
C ALA A 104 -1.68 1.28 14.77
N ASN A 105 -2.62 2.19 14.50
CA ASN A 105 -2.98 3.28 15.41
C ASN A 105 -3.25 2.81 16.85
N VAL A 106 -4.17 1.85 17.00
CA VAL A 106 -4.55 1.34 18.33
C VAL A 106 -3.41 0.59 19.03
N ARG A 107 -2.58 -0.09 18.25
CA ARG A 107 -1.41 -0.85 18.74
C ARG A 107 -0.33 0.08 19.25
N VAL A 108 -0.06 1.19 18.54
CA VAL A 108 0.84 2.26 18.99
C VAL A 108 0.36 2.83 20.31
N THR A 109 -0.94 3.15 20.42
CA THR A 109 -1.52 3.65 21.68
C THR A 109 -1.40 2.63 22.81
N ASN A 110 -1.64 1.35 22.54
CA ASN A 110 -1.52 0.30 23.56
C ASN A 110 -0.08 0.12 24.01
N THR A 111 0.88 0.10 23.08
CA THR A 111 2.32 0.06 23.40
C THR A 111 2.72 1.24 24.26
N ALA A 112 2.31 2.47 23.91
CA ALA A 112 2.58 3.65 24.74
C ALA A 112 1.99 3.52 26.15
N ARG A 113 0.80 2.92 26.28
CA ARG A 113 0.13 2.69 27.56
C ARG A 113 0.87 1.70 28.43
N THR A 114 1.32 0.57 27.86
CA THR A 114 1.90 -0.55 28.61
C THR A 114 3.39 -0.37 28.90
N THR A 115 4.18 0.08 27.92
CA THR A 115 5.64 0.18 28.07
C THR A 115 6.09 1.51 28.65
N LYS A 116 5.25 2.56 28.55
CA LYS A 116 5.59 3.95 28.90
C LYS A 116 6.90 4.44 28.25
N SER A 117 7.31 3.81 27.14
CA SER A 117 8.58 4.03 26.45
C SER A 117 8.31 4.65 25.08
N LEU A 118 8.92 5.81 24.83
CA LEU A 118 8.84 6.47 23.53
C LEU A 118 9.51 5.63 22.44
N SER A 119 10.65 5.01 22.76
CA SER A 119 11.42 4.21 21.80
C SER A 119 10.60 3.05 21.24
N ASP A 120 9.91 2.30 22.11
CA ASP A 120 9.14 1.13 21.68
C ASP A 120 7.85 1.53 20.96
N THR A 121 7.22 2.61 21.41
CA THR A 121 6.06 3.21 20.73
C THR A 121 6.42 3.64 19.31
N LEU A 122 7.55 4.34 19.15
CA LEU A 122 8.04 4.81 17.84
C LEU A 122 8.38 3.64 16.92
N LYS A 123 8.98 2.56 17.43
CA LYS A 123 9.26 1.36 16.61
C LYS A 123 7.98 0.76 16.03
N VAL A 124 6.89 0.69 16.81
CA VAL A 124 5.61 0.18 16.32
C VAL A 124 5.00 1.13 15.28
N ALA A 125 5.02 2.44 15.54
CA ALA A 125 4.53 3.43 14.60
C ALA A 125 5.31 3.41 13.27
N PHE A 126 6.63 3.33 13.35
CA PHE A 126 7.52 3.27 12.19
C PHE A 126 7.36 1.96 11.41
N LYS A 127 7.17 0.82 12.10
CA LYS A 127 6.83 -0.46 11.44
C LYS A 127 5.48 -0.38 10.72
N GLY A 128 4.50 0.31 11.29
CA GLY A 128 3.21 0.54 10.61
C GLY A 128 3.38 1.41 9.37
N GLY A 129 4.11 2.52 9.48
CA GLY A 129 4.37 3.45 8.37
C GLY A 129 5.25 2.87 7.27
N SER A 130 6.23 2.03 7.61
CA SER A 130 7.14 1.43 6.63
C SER A 130 6.42 0.53 5.64
N VAL A 131 5.34 -0.15 6.06
CA VAL A 131 4.50 -0.97 5.16
C VAL A 131 3.96 -0.13 4.02
N MET A 132 3.44 1.07 4.28
CA MET A 132 2.93 1.95 3.24
C MET A 132 4.04 2.36 2.26
N GLY A 133 5.20 2.79 2.77
CA GLY A 133 6.33 3.18 1.92
C GLY A 133 6.86 2.05 1.06
N LEU A 134 7.01 0.84 1.63
CA LEU A 134 7.48 -0.33 0.91
C LEU A 134 6.48 -0.83 -0.13
N CYS A 135 5.18 -0.77 0.17
CA CYS A 135 4.12 -1.09 -0.80
C CYS A 135 4.11 -0.11 -1.97
N VAL A 136 4.23 1.20 -1.72
CA VAL A 136 4.26 2.22 -2.79
C VAL A 136 5.45 1.98 -3.71
N SER A 137 6.65 1.87 -3.16
CA SER A 137 7.86 1.65 -3.95
C SER A 137 7.83 0.31 -4.69
N GLY A 138 7.40 -0.77 -4.03
CA GLY A 138 7.31 -2.10 -4.63
C GLY A 138 6.30 -2.17 -5.77
N CYS A 139 5.09 -1.64 -5.58
CA CYS A 139 4.06 -1.59 -6.62
C CYS A 139 4.47 -0.68 -7.80
N ALA A 140 5.14 0.45 -7.52
CA ALA A 140 5.63 1.34 -8.58
C ALA A 140 6.69 0.66 -9.46
N LEU A 141 7.68 0.01 -8.84
CA LEU A 141 8.72 -0.72 -9.58
C LEU A 141 8.15 -1.91 -10.36
N LEU A 142 7.22 -2.67 -9.78
CA LEU A 142 6.53 -3.75 -10.50
C LEU A 142 5.71 -3.21 -11.68
N GLY A 143 4.99 -2.10 -11.48
CA GLY A 143 4.20 -1.48 -12.56
C GLY A 143 5.07 -1.04 -13.74
N ILE A 144 6.18 -0.36 -13.46
CA ILE A 144 7.15 0.06 -14.49
C ILE A 144 7.76 -1.17 -15.17
N PHE A 145 8.13 -2.19 -14.41
CA PHE A 145 8.71 -3.42 -14.97
C PHE A 145 7.74 -4.15 -15.92
N ILE A 146 6.46 -4.26 -15.55
CA ILE A 146 5.43 -4.87 -16.41
C ILE A 146 5.27 -4.07 -17.69
N VAL A 147 5.14 -2.74 -17.60
CA VAL A 147 5.03 -1.87 -18.78
C VAL A 147 6.25 -2.00 -19.67
N PHE A 148 7.45 -2.07 -19.07
CA PHE A 148 8.70 -2.22 -19.81
C PHE A 148 8.78 -3.56 -20.55
N ILE A 149 8.38 -4.69 -19.94
CA ILE A 149 8.39 -6.00 -20.64
C ILE A 149 7.36 -6.07 -21.77
N VAL A 150 6.20 -5.44 -21.60
CA VAL A 150 5.10 -5.54 -22.56
C VAL A 150 5.29 -4.59 -23.76
N PHE A 151 5.85 -3.40 -23.53
CA PHE A 151 5.91 -2.33 -24.53
C PHE A 151 7.34 -1.84 -24.86
N GLY A 152 8.34 -2.25 -24.08
CA GLY A 152 9.75 -1.85 -24.24
C GLY A 152 10.54 -2.77 -25.16
#